data_AF-A0A504M987-F1
#
_entry.id   AF-A0A504M987-F1
#
_cell.length_a   1.000
_cell.length_b   1.000
_cell.length_c   1.000
_cell.angle_alpha   90.00
_cell.angle_beta   90.00
_cell.angle_gamma   90.00
#
_symmetry.space_group_name_H-M   'P 1'
#
loop_
_entity.id
_entity.type
_entity.pdbx_description
1 polymer ?
#
loop_
_entity_poly.entity_id
_entity_poly.type
_entity_poly.pdbx_seq_one_letter_code
_entity_poly.pdbx_strand_id
1 'polypeptide(L)'
;MSIAHEQAALSLSEISEAERRTRQALDYGRASDFLILWGIVTGAAFALVQFLPGRANEIWLGADAVGIAASVAIARWPGRRQLCARRDPRLLAAFAVLFCYGIAWSFLFVGVDPRKMAVFWATLMMSGYVMAGLWRGYVLGLCGLAISALAFAGYCLAGAWFPLWMAATYGGGLIAGGLWLRHVGAR
;
A
#
# COMPACT_ATOMS: atom_id res chain seq x y z
N MET A 1 -10.69 -32.18 -40.64
CA MET A 1 -10.72 -32.42 -39.18
C MET A 1 -9.71 -31.59 -38.38
N SER A 2 -8.71 -30.91 -38.98
CA SER A 2 -7.76 -30.06 -38.23
C SER A 2 -8.25 -28.64 -37.91
N ILE A 3 -9.08 -28.04 -38.78
CA ILE A 3 -9.50 -26.63 -38.65
C ILE A 3 -10.35 -26.38 -37.39
N ALA A 4 -11.20 -27.33 -36.99
CA ALA A 4 -12.04 -27.19 -35.79
C ALA A 4 -11.26 -27.26 -34.46
N HIS A 5 -10.10 -27.94 -34.44
CA HIS A 5 -9.29 -28.08 -33.23
C HIS A 5 -8.42 -26.84 -33.00
N GLU A 6 -7.89 -26.26 -34.08
CA GLU A 6 -7.10 -25.03 -34.05
C GLU A 6 -7.96 -23.80 -33.69
N GLN A 7 -9.19 -23.73 -34.21
CA GLN A 7 -10.16 -22.70 -33.84
C GLN A 7 -10.61 -22.80 -32.38
N ALA A 8 -10.83 -24.01 -31.85
CA ALA A 8 -11.16 -24.20 -30.44
C ALA A 8 -10.00 -23.80 -29.50
N ALA A 9 -8.75 -24.09 -29.89
CA ALA A 9 -7.56 -23.67 -29.15
C ALA A 9 -7.37 -22.14 -29.17
N LEU A 10 -7.62 -21.49 -30.32
CA LEU A 10 -7.62 -20.04 -30.46
C LEU A 10 -8.68 -19.39 -29.56
N SER A 11 -9.92 -19.88 -29.59
CA SER A 11 -11.00 -19.37 -28.73
C SER A 11 -10.70 -19.55 -27.24
N LEU A 12 -10.14 -20.69 -26.83
CA LEU A 12 -9.70 -20.92 -25.45
C LEU A 12 -8.54 -20.00 -25.04
N SER A 13 -7.59 -19.75 -25.95
CA SER A 13 -6.47 -18.84 -25.69
C SER A 13 -6.94 -17.39 -25.52
N GLU A 14 -7.87 -16.93 -26.37
CA GLU A 14 -8.48 -15.60 -26.28
C GLU A 14 -9.32 -15.43 -25.01
N ILE A 15 -10.09 -16.45 -24.61
CA ILE A 15 -10.83 -16.44 -23.33
C ILE A 15 -9.86 -16.40 -22.16
N SER A 16 -8.76 -17.17 -22.19
CA SER A 16 -7.75 -17.18 -21.13
C SER A 16 -6.98 -15.86 -21.03
N GLU A 17 -6.72 -15.20 -22.16
CA GLU A 17 -6.10 -13.87 -22.19
C GLU A 17 -7.04 -12.78 -21.70
N ALA A 18 -8.32 -12.83 -22.10
CA ALA A 18 -9.35 -11.93 -21.60
C ALA A 18 -9.56 -12.12 -20.09
N GLU A 19 -9.60 -13.36 -19.59
CA GLU A 19 -9.70 -13.67 -18.16
C GLU A 19 -8.45 -13.19 -17.39
N ARG A 20 -7.24 -13.35 -17.98
CA ARG A 20 -5.98 -12.87 -17.39
C ARG A 20 -5.92 -11.35 -17.29
N ARG A 21 -6.33 -10.63 -18.34
CA ARG A 21 -6.41 -9.15 -18.34
C ARG A 21 -7.45 -8.65 -17.35
N THR A 22 -8.62 -9.30 -17.30
CA THR A 22 -9.70 -8.93 -16.36
C THR A 22 -9.32 -9.23 -14.90
N ARG A 23 -8.58 -10.32 -14.63
CA ARG A 23 -8.03 -10.62 -13.29
C ARG A 23 -6.99 -9.61 -12.84
N GLN A 24 -6.07 -9.23 -13.72
CA GLN A 24 -5.06 -8.21 -13.40
C GLN A 24 -5.72 -6.87 -13.08
N ALA A 25 -6.65 -6.41 -13.92
CA ALA A 25 -7.43 -5.19 -13.72
C ALA A 25 -8.16 -5.13 -12.35
N LEU A 26 -8.77 -6.24 -11.92
CA LEU A 26 -9.50 -6.32 -10.65
C LEU A 26 -8.57 -6.40 -9.42
N ASP A 27 -7.41 -7.04 -9.53
CA ASP A 27 -6.38 -7.07 -8.47
C ASP A 27 -5.80 -5.67 -8.21
N TYR A 28 -5.58 -4.90 -9.29
CA TYR A 28 -5.15 -3.51 -9.21
C TYR A 28 -6.23 -2.58 -8.61
N GLY A 29 -7.51 -2.86 -8.87
CA GLY A 29 -8.62 -2.06 -8.35
C GLY A 29 -8.74 -2.10 -6.82
N ARG A 30 -8.56 -3.27 -6.19
CA ARG A 30 -8.63 -3.37 -4.72
C ARG A 30 -7.34 -2.90 -4.05
N ALA A 31 -6.18 -3.21 -4.63
CA ALA A 31 -4.90 -2.67 -4.15
C ALA A 31 -4.88 -1.13 -4.20
N SER A 32 -5.50 -0.55 -5.23
CA SER A 32 -5.73 0.90 -5.35
C SER A 32 -6.57 1.46 -4.20
N ASP A 33 -7.70 0.83 -3.85
CA ASP A 33 -8.57 1.30 -2.76
C ASP A 33 -7.81 1.30 -1.42
N PHE A 34 -7.02 0.25 -1.13
CA PHE A 34 -6.19 0.17 0.07
C PHE A 34 -5.11 1.26 0.11
N LEU A 35 -4.44 1.50 -1.01
CA LEU A 35 -3.43 2.54 -1.14
C LEU A 35 -3.99 3.95 -0.90
N ILE A 36 -5.14 4.25 -1.50
CA ILE A 36 -5.82 5.53 -1.32
C ILE A 36 -6.28 5.69 0.14
N LEU A 37 -6.90 4.66 0.72
CA LEU A 37 -7.34 4.69 2.11
C LEU A 37 -6.17 4.98 3.06
N TRP A 38 -5.10 4.19 2.99
CA TRP A 38 -3.95 4.35 3.88
C TRP A 38 -3.21 5.64 3.60
N GLY A 39 -3.16 6.12 2.36
CA GLY A 39 -2.62 7.44 2.03
C GLY A 39 -3.39 8.59 2.66
N ILE A 40 -4.74 8.55 2.64
CA ILE A 40 -5.59 9.56 3.30
C ILE A 40 -5.41 9.50 4.81
N VAL A 41 -5.50 8.31 5.41
CA VAL A 41 -5.40 8.13 6.86
C VAL A 41 -4.04 8.59 7.38
N THR A 42 -2.96 8.15 6.74
CA THR A 42 -1.60 8.51 7.17
C THR A 42 -1.28 9.98 6.88
N GLY A 43 -1.72 10.51 5.73
CA GLY A 43 -1.58 11.93 5.41
C GLY A 43 -2.29 12.83 6.42
N ALA A 44 -3.52 12.49 6.80
CA ALA A 44 -4.28 13.19 7.82
C ALA A 44 -3.63 13.07 9.20
N ALA A 45 -3.17 11.88 9.59
CA ALA A 45 -2.48 11.66 10.86
C ALA A 45 -1.20 12.52 10.97
N PHE A 46 -0.37 12.53 9.93
CA PHE A 46 0.83 13.37 9.89
C PHE A 46 0.51 14.87 9.95
N ALA A 47 -0.54 15.32 9.26
CA ALA A 47 -0.99 16.70 9.35
C ALA A 47 -1.48 17.05 10.77
N LEU A 48 -2.26 16.17 11.42
CA LEU A 48 -2.71 16.37 12.79
C LEU A 48 -1.55 16.40 13.79
N VAL A 49 -0.54 15.55 13.62
CA VAL A 49 0.67 15.52 14.44
C VAL A 49 1.46 16.83 14.35
N GLN A 50 1.44 17.53 13.20
CA GLN A 50 2.06 18.85 13.07
C GLN A 50 1.45 19.87 14.06
N PHE A 51 0.13 19.86 14.20
CA PHE A 51 -0.60 20.83 15.03
C PHE A 51 -0.72 20.40 16.49
N LEU A 52 -0.67 19.08 16.75
CA LEU A 52 -0.89 18.49 18.07
C LEU A 52 0.24 17.48 18.40
N PRO A 53 1.51 17.90 18.47
CA PRO A 53 2.64 16.99 18.66
C PRO A 53 2.58 16.23 19.99
N GLY A 54 1.99 16.82 21.04
CA GLY A 54 1.82 16.18 22.34
C GLY A 54 0.83 15.00 22.36
N ARG A 55 -0.01 14.86 21.32
CA ARG A 55 -1.00 13.77 21.18
C ARG A 55 -0.66 12.80 20.05
N ALA A 56 0.59 12.76 19.60
CA ALA A 56 1.00 11.95 18.46
C ALA A 56 0.61 10.47 18.62
N ASN A 57 0.82 9.89 19.80
CA ASN A 57 0.47 8.49 20.06
C ASN A 57 -1.05 8.24 19.95
N GLU A 58 -1.88 9.15 20.48
CA GLU A 58 -3.34 9.05 20.40
C GLU A 58 -3.82 9.19 18.96
N ILE A 59 -3.23 10.11 18.19
CA ILE A 59 -3.55 10.32 16.77
C ILE A 59 -3.21 9.07 15.97
N TRP A 60 -2.03 8.49 16.18
CA TRP A 60 -1.61 7.27 15.48
C TRP A 60 -2.47 6.06 15.86
N LEU A 61 -2.77 5.86 17.14
CA LEU A 61 -3.70 4.80 17.58
C LEU A 61 -5.08 4.95 16.94
N GLY A 62 -5.62 6.18 16.90
CA GLY A 62 -6.88 6.47 16.23
C GLY A 62 -6.82 6.25 14.72
N ALA A 63 -5.75 6.70 14.07
CA ALA A 63 -5.53 6.54 12.64
C ALA A 63 -5.42 5.06 12.25
N ASP A 64 -4.66 4.25 13.00
CA ASP A 64 -4.52 2.82 12.77
C ASP A 64 -5.85 2.10 12.99
N ALA A 65 -6.60 2.43 14.05
CA ALA A 65 -7.92 1.87 14.29
C ALA A 65 -8.89 2.16 13.13
N VAL A 66 -8.91 3.41 12.64
CA VAL A 66 -9.72 3.82 11.49
C VAL A 66 -9.26 3.11 10.21
N GLY A 67 -7.95 3.05 9.97
CA GLY A 67 -7.35 2.39 8.81
C GLY A 67 -7.68 0.90 8.75
N ILE A 68 -7.60 0.21 9.89
CA ILE A 68 -7.96 -1.21 10.02
C ILE A 68 -9.47 -1.40 9.85
N ALA A 69 -10.30 -0.61 10.52
CA ALA A 69 -11.75 -0.72 10.40
C ALA A 69 -12.23 -0.51 8.95
N ALA A 70 -11.73 0.52 8.29
CA ALA A 70 -12.03 0.81 6.89
C ALA A 70 -11.47 -0.27 5.94
N SER A 71 -10.27 -0.78 6.22
CA SER A 71 -9.68 -1.92 5.50
C SER A 71 -10.57 -3.16 5.55
N VAL A 72 -11.11 -3.47 6.74
CA VAL A 72 -12.05 -4.57 6.95
C VAL A 72 -13.38 -4.31 6.24
N ALA A 73 -13.89 -3.08 6.26
CA ALA A 73 -15.10 -2.71 5.54
C ALA A 73 -14.94 -2.88 4.02
N ILE A 74 -13.83 -2.40 3.44
CA ILE A 74 -13.48 -2.62 2.02
C ILE A 74 -13.34 -4.11 1.71
N ALA A 75 -12.76 -4.90 2.62
CA ALA A 75 -12.62 -6.35 2.45
C ALA A 75 -13.97 -7.09 2.48
N ARG A 76 -14.96 -6.59 3.23
CA ARG A 76 -16.28 -7.23 3.40
C ARG A 76 -17.37 -6.70 2.46
N TRP A 77 -17.14 -5.61 1.73
CA TRP A 77 -18.15 -5.03 0.84
C TRP A 77 -18.54 -5.99 -0.30
N PRO A 78 -19.80 -6.48 -0.40
CA PRO A 78 -20.20 -7.56 -1.31
C PRO A 78 -20.30 -7.20 -2.80
N GLY A 79 -20.14 -5.93 -3.16
CA GLY A 79 -20.45 -5.39 -4.50
C GLY A 79 -19.33 -5.45 -5.55
N ARG A 80 -18.09 -5.78 -5.20
CA ARG A 80 -16.99 -5.95 -6.18
C ARG A 80 -16.67 -7.44 -6.31
N ARG A 81 -17.21 -8.08 -7.36
CA ARG A 81 -17.04 -9.50 -7.71
C ARG A 81 -15.60 -9.97 -7.45
N GLN A 82 -15.43 -10.76 -6.41
CA GLN A 82 -14.24 -11.58 -6.19
C GLN A 82 -14.32 -12.76 -7.17
N LEU A 83 -13.55 -12.70 -8.25
CA LEU A 83 -13.21 -13.89 -9.01
C LEU A 83 -11.70 -14.10 -8.89
N CYS A 84 -11.33 -14.77 -7.80
CA CYS A 84 -10.07 -15.47 -7.61
C CYS A 84 -8.83 -14.79 -8.20
N ALA A 85 -8.46 -13.63 -7.65
CA ALA A 85 -7.05 -13.47 -7.35
C ALA A 85 -6.69 -14.61 -6.40
N ARG A 86 -5.70 -15.44 -6.73
CA ARG A 86 -5.05 -16.28 -5.72
C ARG A 86 -4.68 -15.32 -4.60
N ARG A 87 -5.48 -15.35 -3.53
CA ARG A 87 -5.23 -14.62 -2.29
C ARG A 87 -4.00 -15.29 -1.74
N ASP A 88 -2.82 -14.94 -2.25
CA ASP A 88 -1.59 -15.59 -1.84
C ASP A 88 -1.43 -15.21 -0.37
N PRO A 89 -1.76 -16.13 0.55
CA PRO A 89 -1.77 -15.80 1.96
C PRO A 89 -0.35 -15.42 2.40
N ARG A 90 0.68 -15.78 1.62
CA ARG A 90 2.07 -15.41 1.85
C ARG A 90 2.29 -13.91 1.76
N LEU A 91 1.61 -13.19 0.87
CA LEU A 91 1.76 -11.73 0.81
C LEU A 91 1.12 -11.06 2.03
N LEU A 92 -0.09 -11.51 2.41
CA LEU A 92 -0.76 -11.03 3.61
C LEU A 92 0.05 -11.39 4.87
N ALA A 93 0.58 -12.61 4.93
CA ALA A 93 1.45 -13.07 6.01
C ALA A 93 2.77 -12.30 6.05
N ALA A 94 3.36 -11.95 4.89
CA ALA A 94 4.56 -11.13 4.83
C ALA A 94 4.29 -9.74 5.42
N PHE A 95 3.20 -9.07 5.03
CA PHE A 95 2.81 -7.81 5.63
C PHE A 95 2.50 -7.95 7.13
N ALA A 96 1.83 -9.01 7.56
CA ALA A 96 1.55 -9.27 8.98
C ALA A 96 2.83 -9.48 9.78
N VAL A 97 3.77 -10.29 9.28
CA VAL A 97 5.09 -10.51 9.90
C VAL A 97 5.84 -9.19 9.98
N LEU A 98 5.85 -8.40 8.91
CA LEU A 98 6.47 -7.09 8.87
C LEU A 98 5.90 -6.16 9.95
N PHE A 99 4.57 -6.15 10.10
CA PHE A 99 3.86 -5.38 11.11
C PHE A 99 4.22 -5.84 12.53
N CYS A 100 4.21 -7.16 12.79
CA CYS A 100 4.61 -7.74 14.07
C CYS A 100 6.06 -7.40 14.41
N TYR A 101 6.95 -7.45 13.42
CA TYR A 101 8.35 -7.07 13.58
C TYR A 101 8.47 -5.57 13.91
N GLY A 102 7.75 -4.72 13.19
CA GLY A 102 7.68 -3.28 13.45
C GLY A 102 7.22 -2.96 14.88
N ILE A 103 6.18 -3.65 15.37
CA ILE A 103 5.70 -3.54 16.75
C ILE A 103 6.78 -3.98 17.75
N ALA A 104 7.41 -5.15 17.53
CA ALA A 104 8.46 -5.66 18.41
C ALA A 104 9.64 -4.68 18.52
N TRP A 105 10.09 -4.12 17.38
CA TRP A 105 11.13 -3.09 17.36
C TRP A 105 10.68 -1.78 17.98
N SER A 106 9.40 -1.42 17.84
CA SER A 106 8.86 -0.21 18.47
C SER A 106 8.91 -0.28 20.00
N PHE A 107 8.73 -1.46 20.59
CA PHE A 107 8.94 -1.68 22.03
C PHE A 107 10.40 -1.50 22.45
N LEU A 108 11.35 -1.87 21.59
CA LEU A 108 12.78 -1.64 21.84
C LEU A 108 13.18 -0.16 21.68
N PHE A 109 12.48 0.59 20.85
CA PHE A 109 12.70 2.02 20.61
C PHE A 109 11.82 2.94 21.47
N VAL A 110 11.23 2.44 22.55
CA VAL A 110 10.50 3.28 23.51
C VAL A 110 11.43 4.38 24.05
N GLY A 111 11.03 5.65 23.90
CA GLY A 111 11.83 6.82 24.29
C GLY A 111 12.68 7.42 23.18
N VAL A 112 12.69 6.85 21.97
CA VAL A 112 13.35 7.42 20.80
C VAL A 112 12.49 8.56 20.21
N ASP A 113 13.18 9.54 19.60
CA ASP A 113 12.56 10.66 18.87
C ASP A 113 11.42 10.17 17.94
N PRO A 114 10.18 10.71 18.09
CA PRO A 114 9.02 10.38 17.26
C PRO A 114 9.30 10.47 15.75
N ARG A 115 10.20 11.35 15.32
CA ARG A 115 10.56 11.49 13.89
C ARG A 115 11.31 10.26 13.39
N LYS A 116 12.20 9.67 14.18
CA LYS A 116 12.90 8.43 13.81
C LYS A 116 11.93 7.25 13.72
N MET A 117 10.98 7.19 14.65
CA MET A 117 9.93 6.17 14.64
C MET A 117 9.07 6.26 13.37
N ALA A 118 8.70 7.48 12.95
CA ALA A 118 7.94 7.70 11.71
C ALA A 118 8.71 7.26 10.45
N VAL A 119 10.01 7.56 10.36
CA VAL A 119 10.86 7.10 9.23
C VAL A 119 10.98 5.59 9.23
N PHE A 120 11.21 4.98 10.41
CA PHE A 120 11.26 3.53 10.56
C PHE A 120 9.98 2.86 10.06
N TRP A 121 8.81 3.29 10.52
CA TRP A 121 7.54 2.71 10.09
C TRP A 121 7.25 2.92 8.60
N ALA A 122 7.53 4.12 8.08
CA ALA A 122 7.35 4.41 6.65
C ALA A 122 8.23 3.51 5.77
N THR A 123 9.53 3.42 6.09
CA THR A 123 10.48 2.60 5.33
C THR A 123 10.22 1.11 5.48
N LEU A 124 9.83 0.67 6.69
CA LEU A 124 9.39 -0.68 6.94
C LEU A 124 8.23 -1.01 6.01
N MET A 125 7.13 -0.25 6.02
CA MET A 125 5.98 -0.49 5.14
C MET A 125 6.36 -0.47 3.65
N MET A 126 7.19 0.49 3.23
CA MET A 126 7.65 0.58 1.84
C MET A 126 8.53 -0.59 1.42
N SER A 127 9.26 -1.24 2.33
CA SER A 127 10.00 -2.47 2.01
C SER A 127 9.07 -3.58 1.50
N GLY A 128 7.84 -3.67 2.02
CA GLY A 128 6.81 -4.57 1.49
C GLY A 128 6.44 -4.27 0.05
N TYR A 129 6.38 -2.98 -0.33
CA TYR A 129 6.14 -2.55 -1.71
C TYR A 129 7.33 -2.84 -2.63
N VAL A 130 8.56 -2.63 -2.15
CA VAL A 130 9.79 -3.00 -2.86
C VAL A 130 9.81 -4.49 -3.16
N MET A 131 9.56 -5.30 -2.14
CA MET A 131 9.53 -6.75 -2.25
C MET A 131 8.41 -7.18 -3.23
N ALA A 132 7.20 -6.65 -3.09
CA ALA A 132 6.11 -6.90 -4.04
C ALA A 132 6.45 -6.48 -5.48
N GLY A 133 7.18 -5.38 -5.66
CA GLY A 133 7.63 -4.88 -6.96
C GLY A 133 8.58 -5.84 -7.68
N LEU A 134 9.40 -6.60 -6.94
CA LEU A 134 10.30 -7.59 -7.53
C LEU A 134 9.56 -8.73 -8.24
N TRP A 135 8.32 -9.06 -7.82
CA TRP A 135 7.52 -10.13 -8.45
C TRP A 135 6.41 -9.64 -9.36
N ARG A 136 5.80 -8.48 -9.07
CA ARG A 136 4.58 -7.99 -9.75
C ARG A 136 4.83 -6.81 -10.69
N GLY A 137 6.03 -6.24 -10.74
CA GLY A 137 6.42 -5.17 -11.65
C GLY A 137 7.26 -4.07 -10.99
N TYR A 138 8.28 -3.62 -11.72
CA TYR A 138 9.30 -2.66 -11.24
C TYR A 138 8.73 -1.34 -10.71
N VAL A 139 7.56 -0.90 -11.20
CA VAL A 139 6.96 0.38 -10.79
C VAL A 139 6.61 0.40 -9.30
N LEU A 140 6.04 -0.68 -8.76
CA LEU A 140 5.71 -0.76 -7.33
C LEU A 140 6.97 -0.66 -6.46
N GLY A 141 8.06 -1.29 -6.93
CA GLY A 141 9.34 -1.25 -6.23
C GLY A 141 10.03 0.11 -6.30
N LEU A 142 9.96 0.78 -7.46
CA LEU A 142 10.46 2.13 -7.63
C LEU A 142 9.68 3.12 -6.75
N CYS A 143 8.36 2.98 -6.63
CA CYS A 143 7.56 3.78 -5.71
C CYS A 143 7.98 3.56 -4.25
N GLY A 144 8.15 2.30 -3.82
CA GLY A 144 8.62 1.99 -2.47
C GLY A 144 10.01 2.59 -2.17
N LEU A 145 10.94 2.49 -3.10
CA LEU A 145 12.27 3.10 -2.98
C LEU A 145 12.20 4.63 -2.96
N ALA A 146 11.41 5.24 -3.85
CA ALA A 146 11.27 6.68 -3.93
C ALA A 146 10.66 7.26 -2.64
N ILE A 147 9.58 6.67 -2.13
CA ILE A 147 8.95 7.10 -0.87
C ILE A 147 9.91 6.89 0.31
N SER A 148 10.68 5.80 0.33
CA SER A 148 11.70 5.56 1.36
C SER A 148 12.80 6.63 1.32
N ALA A 149 13.32 6.95 0.14
CA ALA A 149 14.32 8.00 -0.04
C ALA A 149 13.77 9.37 0.36
N LEU A 150 12.52 9.68 0.02
CA LEU A 150 11.84 10.91 0.43
C LEU A 150 11.62 10.99 1.95
N ALA A 151 11.37 9.87 2.62
CA ALA A 151 11.26 9.82 4.08
C ALA A 151 12.61 10.14 4.75
N PHE A 152 13.71 9.57 4.26
CA PHE A 152 15.07 9.91 4.72
C PHE A 152 15.43 11.36 4.43
N ALA A 153 15.14 11.85 3.22
CA ALA A 153 15.38 13.24 2.84
C ALA A 153 14.59 14.19 3.74
N GLY A 154 13.31 13.88 4.02
CA GLY A 154 12.49 14.65 4.94
C GLY A 154 13.05 14.68 6.35
N TYR A 155 13.59 13.55 6.84
CA TYR A 155 14.20 13.49 8.16
C TYR A 155 15.41 14.44 8.27
N CYS A 156 16.30 14.43 7.27
CA CYS A 156 17.49 15.27 7.24
C CYS A 156 17.20 16.75 6.96
N LEU A 157 16.24 17.06 6.09
CA LEU A 157 16.04 18.41 5.55
C LEU A 157 14.86 19.17 6.17
N ALA A 158 13.77 18.48 6.55
CA ALA A 158 12.51 19.16 6.85
C ALA A 158 12.41 19.74 8.26
N GLY A 159 13.29 19.34 9.19
CA GLY A 159 13.29 19.86 10.57
C GLY A 159 11.90 19.79 11.23
N ALA A 160 11.38 20.94 11.67
CA ALA A 160 10.05 21.06 12.30
C ALA A 160 8.86 20.82 11.34
N TRP A 161 9.09 20.87 10.02
CA TRP A 161 8.07 20.65 8.98
C TRP A 161 7.99 19.18 8.55
N PHE A 162 8.72 18.29 9.22
CA PHE A 162 8.78 16.87 8.90
C PHE A 162 7.42 16.18 8.85
N PRO A 163 6.48 16.38 9.80
CA PRO A 163 5.15 15.79 9.69
C PRO A 163 4.44 16.20 8.39
N LEU A 164 4.48 17.49 8.01
CA LEU A 164 3.87 17.94 6.75
C LEU A 164 4.58 17.39 5.51
N TRP A 165 5.92 17.27 5.54
CA TRP A 165 6.68 16.60 4.48
C TRP A 165 6.23 15.15 4.30
N MET A 166 6.05 14.42 5.40
CA MET A 166 5.58 13.04 5.39
C MET A 166 4.11 12.95 4.94
N ALA A 167 3.26 13.91 5.32
CA ALA A 167 1.88 13.96 4.85
C ALA A 167 1.82 14.06 3.31
N ALA A 168 2.64 14.95 2.74
CA ALA A 168 2.70 15.16 1.30
C ALA A 168 3.36 13.98 0.56
N THR A 169 4.51 13.49 1.04
CA THR A 169 5.30 12.47 0.33
C THR A 169 4.78 11.05 0.56
N TYR A 170 4.57 10.66 1.81
CA TYR A 170 4.07 9.34 2.17
C TYR A 170 2.57 9.24 1.89
N GLY A 171 1.76 10.13 2.47
CA GLY A 171 0.31 10.14 2.25
C GLY A 171 -0.05 10.38 0.79
N GLY A 172 0.49 11.46 0.19
CA GLY A 172 0.27 11.78 -1.21
C GLY A 172 0.84 10.75 -2.19
N GLY A 173 2.00 10.15 -1.89
CA GLY A 173 2.59 9.10 -2.71
C GLY A 173 1.73 7.84 -2.77
N LEU A 174 1.12 7.43 -1.65
CA LEU A 174 0.19 6.31 -1.61
C LEU A 174 -1.10 6.61 -2.37
N ILE A 175 -1.65 7.82 -2.24
CA ILE A 175 -2.85 8.24 -3.00
C ILE A 175 -2.56 8.25 -4.50
N ALA A 176 -1.46 8.87 -4.91
CA ALA A 176 -1.05 8.93 -6.32
C ALA A 176 -0.80 7.53 -6.89
N GLY A 177 -0.10 6.66 -6.15
CA GLY A 177 0.11 5.26 -6.53
C GLY A 177 -1.20 4.49 -6.66
N GLY A 178 -2.14 4.69 -5.73
CA GLY A 178 -3.47 4.10 -5.79
C GLY A 178 -4.26 4.60 -7.01
N LEU A 179 -4.30 5.91 -7.26
CA LEU A 179 -4.96 6.49 -8.44
C LEU A 179 -4.37 5.97 -9.74
N TRP A 180 -3.04 5.84 -9.83
CA TRP A 180 -2.35 5.30 -10.99
C TRP A 180 -2.73 3.84 -11.25
N LEU A 181 -2.76 3.00 -10.21
CA LEU A 181 -3.21 1.60 -10.34
C LEU A 181 -4.67 1.50 -10.79
N ARG A 182 -5.53 2.43 -10.34
CA ARG A 182 -6.92 2.51 -10.82
C ARG A 182 -7.02 2.88 -12.30
N HIS A 183 -6.15 3.76 -12.78
CA HIS A 183 -6.11 4.16 -14.19
C HIS A 183 -5.56 3.04 -15.08
N VAL A 184 -4.50 2.36 -14.65
CA VAL A 184 -3.91 1.23 -15.40
C VAL A 184 -4.86 0.04 -15.41
N GLY A 185 -5.53 -0.27 -14.31
CA GLY A 185 -6.52 -1.35 -14.25
C GLY A 185 -7.84 -1.06 -14.97
N ALA A 186 -8.09 0.17 -15.42
CA ALA A 186 -9.28 0.54 -16.19
C ALA A 186 -9.08 0.48 -17.72
N ARG A 187 -7.86 0.19 -18.19
CA ARG A 187 -7.52 -0.04 -19.59
C ARG A 187 -7.39 -1.54 -19.87
#